data_AF-X1FQ74-F1
#
_entry.id   AF-X1FQ74-F1
#
_cell.length_a   1.000
_cell.length_b   1.000
_cell.length_c   1.000
_cell.angle_alpha   90.00
_cell.angle_beta   90.00
_cell.angle_gamma   90.00
#
_symmetry.space_group_name_H-M   'P 1'
#
loop_
_entity.id
_entity.type
_entity.pdbx_description
1 polymer ?
#
loop_
_entity_poly.entity_id
_entity_poly.type
_entity_poly.pdbx_seq_one_letter_code
_entity_poly.pdbx_strand_id
1 'polypeptide(L)'
;MLSINNGVYDNRSFRGNYIAQLASAFNYHIVRTSGNGRSILELIKKIEEGYLGFIAADGPQGPSCKTKPGTIYIAQRAKAMIVPLTIKAHRGLVLGKRWDKHFIPLPFNKIT
;
A
#
# COMPACT_ATOMS: atom_id res chain seq x y z
N MET A 1 10.38 -21.89 -10.65
CA MET A 1 10.20 -20.44 -10.79
C MET A 1 9.08 -20.04 -9.83
N LEU A 2 9.40 -19.46 -8.67
CA LEU A 2 8.38 -19.04 -7.69
C LEU A 2 7.56 -17.89 -8.30
N SER A 3 6.35 -18.18 -8.78
CA SER A 3 5.41 -17.14 -9.19
C SER A 3 4.92 -16.44 -7.91
N ILE A 4 5.51 -15.29 -7.59
CA ILE A 4 5.04 -14.46 -6.48
C ILE A 4 3.77 -13.77 -6.98
N ASN A 5 2.61 -14.23 -6.51
CA ASN A 5 1.33 -13.63 -6.82
C ASN A 5 1.22 -12.28 -6.08
N ASN A 6 1.59 -11.20 -6.76
CA ASN A 6 1.68 -9.87 -6.14
C ASN A 6 0.31 -9.17 -6.11
N GLY A 7 -0.21 -8.83 -4.93
CA GLY A 7 -1.51 -8.17 -4.73
C GLY A 7 -1.41 -6.78 -4.09
N VAL A 8 -1.83 -5.72 -4.78
CA VAL A 8 -1.84 -4.34 -4.25
C VAL A 8 -3.26 -3.94 -3.86
N TYR A 9 -3.40 -3.33 -2.68
CA TYR A 9 -4.66 -2.78 -2.19
C TYR A 9 -4.72 -1.27 -2.42
N ASP A 10 -5.82 -0.79 -3.02
CA ASP A 10 -6.01 0.65 -3.23
C ASP A 10 -7.49 1.07 -3.21
N ASN A 11 -7.74 2.31 -2.77
CA ASN A 11 -9.06 2.92 -2.69
C ASN A 11 -9.50 3.53 -4.02
N ARG A 12 -10.78 3.35 -4.39
CA ARG A 12 -11.40 3.96 -5.59
C ARG A 12 -11.44 5.50 -5.46
N SER A 13 -10.36 6.13 -5.89
CA SER A 13 -10.20 7.58 -5.95
C SER A 13 -9.40 7.95 -7.20
N PHE A 14 -9.38 9.22 -7.59
CA PHE A 14 -8.54 9.70 -8.69
C PHE A 14 -7.07 9.32 -8.47
N ARG A 15 -6.50 9.59 -7.29
CA ARG A 15 -5.12 9.23 -6.95
C ARG A 15 -4.91 7.71 -6.96
N GLY A 16 -5.88 6.97 -6.44
CA GLY A 16 -5.87 5.52 -6.47
C GLY A 16 -5.85 4.96 -7.89
N ASN A 17 -6.59 5.57 -8.83
CA ASN A 17 -6.55 5.18 -10.24
C ASN A 17 -5.13 5.30 -10.84
N TYR A 18 -4.34 6.30 -10.45
CA TYR A 18 -2.96 6.45 -10.93
C TYR A 18 -2.06 5.38 -10.34
N ILE A 19 -2.13 5.17 -9.02
CA ILE A 19 -1.35 4.12 -8.35
C ILE A 19 -1.71 2.75 -8.93
N ALA A 20 -3.00 2.52 -9.17
CA ALA A 20 -3.47 1.29 -9.77
C ALA A 20 -2.92 1.08 -11.18
N GLN A 21 -3.03 2.08 -12.06
CA GLN A 21 -2.45 1.98 -13.41
C GLN A 21 -0.94 1.72 -13.37
N LEU A 22 -0.23 2.40 -12.47
CA LEU A 22 1.21 2.19 -12.30
C LEU A 22 1.51 0.77 -11.82
N ALA A 23 0.82 0.26 -10.81
CA ALA A 23 1.06 -1.09 -10.30
C ALA A 23 0.71 -2.17 -11.35
N SER A 24 -0.33 -1.95 -12.15
CA SER A 24 -0.68 -2.85 -13.25
C SER A 24 0.43 -2.91 -14.30
N ALA A 25 1.10 -1.80 -14.59
CA ALA A 25 2.26 -1.79 -15.50
C ALA A 25 3.46 -2.61 -14.97
N PHE A 26 3.51 -2.87 -13.65
CA PHE A 26 4.51 -3.72 -13.00
C PHE A 26 3.99 -5.14 -12.67
N ASN A 27 2.92 -5.60 -13.34
CA ASN A 27 2.31 -6.93 -13.16
C ASN A 27 1.79 -7.20 -11.74
N TYR A 28 1.34 -6.18 -11.01
CA TYR A 28 0.62 -6.36 -9.75
C TYR A 28 -0.88 -6.59 -10.01
N HIS A 29 -1.48 -7.53 -9.29
CA HIS A 29 -2.93 -7.71 -9.23
C HIS A 29 -3.52 -6.72 -8.22
N ILE A 30 -4.52 -5.94 -8.63
CA ILE A 30 -4.99 -4.82 -7.82
C ILE A 30 -6.38 -5.10 -7.31
N VAL A 31 -6.51 -5.19 -6.00
CA VAL A 31 -7.80 -5.32 -5.32
C VAL A 31 -8.32 -3.92 -5.06
N ARG A 32 -9.39 -3.54 -5.79
CA ARG A 32 -9.95 -2.19 -5.75
C ARG A 32 -11.11 -2.08 -4.79
N THR A 33 -10.95 -1.20 -3.82
CA THR A 33 -11.94 -1.06 -2.76
C THR A 33 -12.78 0.19 -2.89
N SER A 34 -14.10 0.07 -2.77
CA SER A 34 -14.95 1.19 -2.35
C SER A 34 -14.81 1.36 -0.83
N GLY A 35 -14.97 2.58 -0.29
CA GLY A 35 -14.72 2.95 1.11
C GLY A 35 -15.61 2.30 2.19
N ASN A 36 -16.16 1.13 1.92
CA ASN A 36 -17.01 0.30 2.76
C ASN A 36 -16.28 -0.99 3.17
N GLY A 37 -16.51 -1.47 4.40
CA GLY A 37 -15.74 -2.54 5.04
C GLY A 37 -15.69 -3.90 4.33
N ARG A 38 -16.53 -4.13 3.30
CA ARG A 38 -16.49 -5.33 2.43
C ARG A 38 -15.13 -5.52 1.75
N SER A 39 -14.45 -4.42 1.51
CA SER A 39 -13.26 -4.38 0.71
C SER A 39 -12.00 -4.86 1.47
N ILE A 40 -12.03 -4.78 2.81
CA ILE A 40 -11.05 -5.40 3.70
C ILE A 40 -11.19 -6.92 3.68
N LEU A 41 -12.43 -7.43 3.62
CA LEU A 41 -12.69 -8.88 3.57
C LEU A 41 -12.20 -9.49 2.25
N GLU A 42 -12.37 -8.80 1.13
CA GLU A 42 -11.82 -9.23 -0.16
C GLU A 42 -10.28 -9.29 -0.14
N LEU A 43 -9.62 -8.31 0.51
CA LEU A 43 -8.17 -8.36 0.68
C LEU A 43 -7.74 -9.56 1.52
N ILE A 44 -8.41 -9.81 2.65
CA ILE A 44 -8.12 -10.97 3.52
C ILE A 44 -8.23 -12.26 2.72
N LYS A 45 -9.32 -12.45 1.96
CA LYS A 45 -9.50 -13.63 1.11
C LYS A 45 -8.37 -13.80 0.09
N LYS A 46 -7.93 -12.71 -0.54
CA LYS A 46 -6.81 -12.77 -1.51
C LYS A 46 -5.49 -13.14 -0.84
N ILE A 47 -5.24 -12.64 0.36
CA ILE A 47 -4.05 -13.04 1.13
C ILE A 47 -4.13 -14.54 1.49
N GLU A 48 -5.29 -15.02 1.91
CA GLU A 48 -5.53 -16.45 2.19
C GLU A 48 -5.37 -17.34 0.94
N GLU A 49 -5.69 -16.82 -0.25
CA GLU A 49 -5.43 -17.48 -1.55
C GLU A 49 -3.95 -17.49 -1.96
N GLY A 50 -3.05 -16.91 -1.16
CA GLY A 50 -1.60 -16.89 -1.40
C GLY A 50 -1.08 -15.66 -2.14
N TYR A 51 -1.89 -14.60 -2.28
CA TYR A 51 -1.40 -13.32 -2.81
C TYR A 51 -0.69 -12.51 -1.71
N LEU A 52 0.38 -11.81 -2.07
CA LEU A 52 0.94 -10.79 -1.19
C LEU A 52 -0.04 -9.61 -1.09
N GLY A 53 -0.21 -9.04 0.09
CA GLY A 53 -1.04 -7.85 0.30
C GLY A 53 -0.18 -6.62 0.63
N PHE A 54 -0.25 -5.58 -0.19
CA PHE A 54 0.40 -4.28 0.10
C PHE A 54 -0.62 -3.26 0.61
N ILE A 55 -0.38 -2.69 1.79
CA ILE A 55 -1.24 -1.67 2.40
C ILE A 55 -0.37 -0.53 2.94
N ALA A 56 -0.81 0.72 2.72
CA ALA A 56 -0.26 1.87 3.43
C ALA A 56 -0.69 1.80 4.92
N ALA A 57 0.27 1.46 5.80
CA ALA A 57 0.01 1.19 7.21
C ALA A 57 -0.58 2.40 7.97
N ASP A 58 -0.23 3.62 7.56
CA ASP A 58 -0.70 4.87 8.17
C ASP A 58 -2.05 5.36 7.65
N GLY A 59 -2.50 4.88 6.49
CA GLY A 59 -3.83 5.10 5.91
C GLY A 59 -4.20 6.58 5.64
N PRO A 60 -5.34 6.85 4.99
CA PRO A 60 -5.62 8.15 4.35
C PRO A 60 -5.79 9.36 5.28
N GLN A 61 -6.04 9.13 6.56
CA GLN A 61 -6.29 10.18 7.56
C GLN A 61 -5.07 10.47 8.44
N GLY A 62 -3.95 9.78 8.23
CA GLY A 62 -2.78 9.87 9.10
C GLY A 62 -3.05 9.45 10.55
N PRO A 63 -2.18 9.89 11.48
CA PRO A 63 -0.91 10.62 11.28
C PRO A 63 0.16 9.81 10.53
N SER A 64 1.11 10.51 9.87
CA SER A 64 2.22 9.89 9.11
C SER A 64 3.03 8.91 9.96
N CYS A 65 3.47 7.81 9.35
CA CYS A 65 4.31 6.76 9.98
C CYS A 65 3.73 6.13 11.26
N LYS A 66 2.41 6.19 11.45
CA LYS A 66 1.72 5.55 12.58
C LYS A 66 0.75 4.49 12.06
N THR A 67 1.10 3.23 12.29
CA THR A 67 0.30 2.08 11.86
C THR A 67 -1.10 2.11 12.45
N LYS A 68 -2.10 1.84 11.61
CA LYS A 68 -3.50 1.75 12.01
C LYS A 68 -3.89 0.33 12.44
N PRO A 69 -4.88 0.19 13.36
CA PRO A 69 -5.38 -1.12 13.79
C PRO A 69 -5.84 -2.02 12.63
N GLY A 70 -6.33 -1.42 11.53
CA GLY A 70 -6.76 -2.15 10.34
C GLY A 70 -5.66 -3.04 9.74
N THR A 71 -4.40 -2.60 9.73
CA THR A 71 -3.26 -3.39 9.23
C THR A 71 -3.05 -4.64 10.09
N ILE A 72 -3.10 -4.49 11.42
CA ILE A 72 -2.96 -5.59 12.37
C ILE A 72 -4.14 -6.56 12.24
N TYR A 73 -5.36 -6.03 12.16
CA TYR A 73 -6.57 -6.82 11.99
C TYR A 73 -6.54 -7.69 10.74
N ILE A 74 -6.09 -7.13 9.60
CA ILE A 74 -5.98 -7.87 8.33
C ILE A 74 -4.98 -9.02 8.46
N ALA A 75 -3.79 -8.75 9.00
CA ALA A 75 -2.77 -9.77 9.19
C ALA A 75 -3.23 -10.88 10.13
N GLN A 76 -3.87 -10.53 11.25
CA GLN A 76 -4.41 -11.51 12.20
C GLN A 76 -5.50 -12.38 11.57
N ARG A 77 -6.44 -11.77 10.85
CA ARG A 77 -7.54 -12.49 10.18
C ARG A 77 -7.03 -13.42 9.09
N ALA A 78 -6.12 -12.93 8.25
CA ALA A 78 -5.52 -13.69 7.16
C ALA A 78 -4.45 -14.69 7.62
N LYS A 79 -4.12 -14.73 8.92
CA LYS A 79 -2.99 -15.49 9.50
C LYS A 79 -1.68 -15.24 8.74
N ALA A 80 -1.45 -13.99 8.36
CA ALA A 80 -0.32 -13.58 7.52
C ALA A 80 0.77 -12.86 8.35
N MET A 81 2.01 -12.98 7.88
CA MET A 81 3.15 -12.26 8.44
C MET A 81 3.15 -10.81 7.94
N ILE A 82 3.38 -9.85 8.86
CA ILE A 82 3.60 -8.45 8.49
C ILE A 82 5.08 -8.24 8.19
N VAL A 83 5.39 -7.75 6.99
CA VAL A 83 6.74 -7.32 6.61
C VAL A 83 6.72 -5.80 6.44
N PRO A 84 7.37 -5.02 7.32
CA PRO A 84 7.46 -3.58 7.16
C PRO A 84 8.35 -3.25 5.96
N LEU A 85 7.83 -2.42 5.06
CA LEU A 85 8.57 -1.91 3.89
C LEU A 85 8.65 -0.40 3.97
N THR A 86 9.84 0.13 3.70
CA THR A 86 10.09 1.57 3.59
C THR A 86 10.92 1.83 2.34
N ILE A 87 10.76 3.02 1.78
CA ILE A 87 11.54 3.49 0.65
C ILE A 87 12.14 4.83 1.07
N LYS A 88 13.46 4.94 1.01
CA LYS A 88 14.21 6.15 1.33
C LYS A 88 14.85 6.70 0.07
N ALA A 89 14.80 8.02 -0.05
CA ALA A 89 15.51 8.79 -1.06
C ALA A 89 16.23 9.96 -0.38
N HIS A 90 17.42 10.32 -0.87
CA HIS A 90 18.30 11.28 -0.20
C HIS A 90 17.99 12.74 -0.58
N ARG A 91 17.60 12.96 -1.83
CA ARG A 91 17.36 14.31 -2.38
C ARG A 91 15.89 14.49 -2.74
N GLY A 92 15.23 15.53 -2.26
CA GLY A 92 13.80 15.65 -2.53
C GLY A 92 13.15 16.85 -1.88
N LEU A 93 11.86 16.99 -2.18
CA LEU A 93 11.00 18.00 -1.62
C LEU A 93 9.96 17.33 -0.73
N VAL A 94 9.82 17.83 0.50
CA VAL A 94 8.78 17.37 1.44
C VAL A 94 7.60 18.32 1.35
N LEU A 95 6.41 17.78 1.09
CA LEU A 95 5.16 18.53 1.14
C LEU A 95 4.73 18.78 2.60
N GLY A 96 5.37 19.74 3.26
CA GLY A 96 5.22 19.99 4.71
C GLY A 96 3.82 20.40 5.17
N LYS A 97 2.97 20.93 4.28
CA LYS A 97 1.56 21.26 4.60
C LYS A 97 0.64 20.04 4.62
N ARG A 98 1.06 18.90 4.06
CA ARG A 98 0.26 17.68 3.96
C ARG A 98 0.51 16.79 5.19
N TRP A 99 -0.54 16.17 5.71
CA TRP A 99 -0.46 15.38 6.95
C TRP A 99 0.54 14.21 6.86
N ASP A 100 0.76 13.66 5.66
CA ASP A 100 1.63 12.51 5.41
C ASP A 100 3.10 12.90 5.21
N LYS A 101 3.41 14.20 5.14
CA LYS A 101 4.74 14.72 4.80
C LYS A 101 5.31 14.08 3.52
N HIS A 102 4.46 13.94 2.49
CA HIS A 102 4.82 13.27 1.24
C HIS A 102 6.17 13.77 0.67
N PHE A 103 7.11 12.85 0.47
CA PHE A 103 8.44 13.11 -0.06
C PHE A 103 8.46 12.84 -1.56
N ILE A 104 8.79 13.88 -2.35
CA ILE A 104 8.96 13.76 -3.80
C ILE A 104 10.47 13.68 -4.08
N PRO A 105 10.99 12.52 -4.50
CA PRO A 105 12.41 12.39 -4.82
C PRO A 105 12.78 13.21 -6.05
N LEU A 106 13.91 13.91 -5.98
CA LEU A 106 14.51 14.53 -7.16
C LEU A 106 15.09 13.45 -8.10
N PRO A 107 15.19 13.74 -9.41
CA PRO A 107 15.84 12.85 -10.37
C PRO A 107 17.27 12.44 -9.96
N PHE A 108 17.73 11.30 -10.48
CA PHE A 108 19.07 10.73 -10.23
C PHE A 108 19.35 10.42 -8.75
N ASN A 109 18.32 10.09 -7.98
CA ASN A 109 18.48 9.73 -6.57
C ASN A 109 19.05 8.33 -6.39
N LYS A 110 19.65 8.12 -5.22
CA LYS A 110 19.82 6.77 -4.68
C LYS A 110 18.55 6.41 -3.90
N ILE A 111 17.91 5.32 -4.31
CA ILE A 111 16.71 4.76 -3.66
C ILE A 111 17.17 3.54 -2.86
N THR A 112 16.73 3.41 -1.61
CA THR A 112 17.05 2.27 -0.73
C THR A 112 15.83 1.89 0.09
#